data_AF-A0A7J7P9S7-F1
#
_entry.id   AF-A0A7J7P9S7-F1
#
_cell.length_a   1.000
_cell.length_b   1.000
_cell.length_c   1.000
_cell.angle_alpha   90.00
_cell.angle_beta   90.00
_cell.angle_gamma   90.00
#
_symmetry.space_group_name_H-M   'P 1'
#
loop_
_entity.id
_entity.type
_entity.pdbx_description
1 polymer ?
#
loop_
_entity_poly.entity_id
_entity_poly.type
_entity_poly.pdbx_seq_one_letter_code
_entity_poly.pdbx_strand_id
1 'polypeptide(L)'
;MKGAVRVKLRKGQTVQNAMKIVAETKIFMVKRDDERKQEEINVNTKVKIFKNQREAEIVEANAQLTTKKANWDRDTKMAKFKASKAIALIEAELQREVEFKNALTLTEKLRDQNLSKATVDNEIKVYEAKWELFKKQRAADSVLYEQEKQAEESQYSKTREAEALNNKAKASLFAIKQKAEGEQYAKFKEAEEDLYAKIKRTEGLRTFADAQGFYVKTLMNSFGGNYTATRDYLMITNKMFENIARINSDVVTHTGIKVQD
;
A
#
# COMPACT_ATOMS: atom_id res chain seq x y z
N MET A 1 176.44 -47.65 -48.89
CA MET A 1 175.75 -46.41 -48.46
C MET A 1 174.24 -46.32 -48.82
N LYS A 2 173.47 -47.42 -49.02
CA LYS A 2 172.02 -47.34 -49.38
C LYS A 2 171.02 -47.74 -48.28
N GLY A 3 171.47 -48.36 -47.18
CA GLY A 3 170.60 -48.80 -46.07
C GLY A 3 170.24 -47.72 -45.05
N ALA A 4 171.16 -46.80 -44.73
CA ALA A 4 170.96 -45.75 -43.72
C ALA A 4 169.94 -44.68 -44.15
N VAL A 5 169.79 -44.43 -45.46
CA VAL A 5 168.84 -43.46 -46.01
C VAL A 5 167.40 -43.98 -45.93
N ARG A 6 167.17 -45.29 -46.13
CA ARG A 6 165.83 -45.92 -46.04
C ARG A 6 165.27 -45.94 -44.61
N VAL A 7 166.11 -46.13 -43.60
CA VAL A 7 165.70 -46.13 -42.18
C VAL A 7 165.34 -44.72 -41.72
N LYS A 8 166.10 -43.69 -42.14
CA LYS A 8 165.76 -42.29 -41.87
C LYS A 8 164.49 -41.83 -42.58
N LEU A 9 164.25 -42.28 -43.82
CA LEU A 9 163.01 -41.97 -44.55
C LEU A 9 161.79 -42.59 -43.84
N ARG A 10 161.86 -43.86 -43.42
CA ARG A 10 160.78 -44.50 -42.65
C ARG A 10 160.52 -43.77 -41.34
N LYS A 11 161.56 -43.43 -40.57
CA LYS A 11 161.40 -42.67 -39.31
C LYS A 11 160.78 -41.28 -39.57
N GLY A 12 161.18 -40.58 -40.62
CA GLY A 12 160.55 -39.32 -41.03
C GLY A 12 159.08 -39.47 -41.40
N GLN A 13 158.72 -40.54 -42.11
CA GLN A 13 157.33 -40.87 -42.44
C GLN A 13 156.50 -41.29 -41.22
N THR A 14 157.08 -41.99 -40.25
CA THR A 14 156.39 -42.33 -38.99
C THR A 14 156.13 -41.08 -38.15
N VAL A 15 157.09 -40.14 -38.10
CA VAL A 15 156.91 -38.85 -37.42
C VAL A 15 155.89 -37.97 -38.16
N GLN A 16 155.92 -37.93 -39.49
CA GLN A 16 154.90 -37.22 -40.29
C GLN A 16 153.51 -37.83 -40.12
N ASN A 17 153.38 -39.16 -40.09
CA ASN A 17 152.11 -39.84 -39.87
C ASN A 17 151.59 -39.59 -38.46
N ALA A 18 152.46 -39.63 -37.44
CA ALA A 18 152.07 -39.28 -36.07
C ALA A 18 151.63 -37.81 -35.97
N MET A 19 152.32 -36.88 -36.63
CA MET A 19 151.92 -35.47 -36.67
C MET A 19 150.62 -35.25 -37.44
N LYS A 20 150.40 -35.95 -38.56
CA LYS A 20 149.13 -35.93 -39.29
C LYS A 20 147.99 -36.46 -38.45
N ILE A 21 148.17 -37.62 -37.80
CA ILE A 21 147.16 -38.20 -36.91
C ILE A 21 146.85 -37.24 -35.76
N VAL A 22 147.86 -36.64 -35.12
CA VAL A 22 147.64 -35.66 -34.03
C VAL A 22 146.92 -34.41 -34.53
N ALA A 23 147.28 -33.88 -35.70
CA ALA A 23 146.62 -32.72 -36.30
C ALA A 23 145.17 -33.03 -36.72
N GLU A 24 144.93 -34.16 -37.38
CA GLU A 24 143.61 -34.64 -37.78
C GLU A 24 142.73 -34.93 -36.55
N THR A 25 143.29 -35.52 -35.49
CA THR A 25 142.58 -35.75 -34.22
C THR A 25 142.23 -34.43 -33.54
N LYS A 26 143.13 -33.43 -33.55
CA LYS A 26 142.87 -32.10 -32.98
C LYS A 26 141.81 -31.34 -33.78
N ILE A 27 141.84 -31.41 -35.12
CA ILE A 27 140.81 -30.83 -35.99
C ILE A 27 139.47 -31.53 -35.78
N PHE A 28 139.47 -32.86 -35.67
CA PHE A 28 138.26 -33.63 -35.40
C PHE A 28 137.67 -33.32 -34.02
N MET A 29 138.50 -33.18 -32.98
CA MET A 29 138.05 -32.77 -31.65
C MET A 29 137.42 -31.38 -31.65
N VAL A 30 138.04 -30.40 -32.29
CA VAL A 30 137.49 -29.03 -32.39
C VAL A 30 136.17 -29.03 -33.18
N LYS A 31 136.11 -29.72 -34.33
CA LYS A 31 134.86 -29.86 -35.10
C LYS A 31 133.75 -30.53 -34.29
N ARG A 32 134.05 -31.61 -33.58
CA ARG A 32 133.08 -32.34 -32.75
C ARG A 32 132.63 -31.54 -31.53
N ASP A 33 133.48 -30.67 -30.99
CA ASP A 33 133.12 -29.74 -29.93
C ASP A 33 132.23 -28.60 -30.43
N ASP A 34 132.50 -28.08 -31.62
CA ASP A 34 131.65 -27.07 -32.26
C ASP A 34 130.29 -27.65 -32.67
N GLU A 35 130.26 -28.88 -33.22
CA GLU A 35 129.03 -29.63 -33.51
C GLU A 35 128.23 -29.91 -32.22
N ARG A 36 128.89 -30.33 -31.13
CA ARG A 36 128.23 -30.50 -29.82
C ARG A 36 127.64 -29.20 -29.31
N LYS A 37 128.36 -28.08 -29.40
CA LYS A 37 127.84 -26.77 -29.00
C LYS A 37 126.65 -26.33 -29.86
N GLN A 38 126.69 -26.57 -31.17
CA GLN A 38 125.58 -26.29 -32.06
C GLN A 38 124.35 -27.16 -31.74
N GLU A 39 124.55 -28.45 -31.48
CA GLU A 39 123.48 -29.35 -31.05
C GLU A 39 122.92 -28.95 -29.69
N GLU A 40 123.77 -28.59 -28.72
CA GLU A 40 123.34 -28.15 -27.39
C GLU A 40 122.53 -26.84 -27.47
N ILE A 41 122.97 -25.87 -28.27
CA ILE A 41 122.22 -24.64 -28.54
C ILE A 41 120.89 -24.96 -29.24
N ASN A 42 120.89 -25.83 -30.24
CA ASN A 42 119.68 -26.22 -30.96
C ASN A 42 118.67 -26.94 -30.07
N VAL A 43 119.13 -27.90 -29.26
CA VAL A 43 118.31 -28.64 -28.31
C VAL A 43 117.75 -27.68 -27.25
N ASN A 44 118.60 -26.83 -26.68
CA ASN A 44 118.17 -25.89 -25.65
C ASN A 44 117.18 -24.84 -26.20
N THR A 45 117.38 -24.39 -27.45
CA THR A 45 116.44 -23.50 -28.14
C THR A 45 115.11 -24.20 -28.41
N LYS A 46 115.12 -25.45 -28.88
CA LYS A 46 113.90 -26.27 -29.05
C LYS A 46 113.17 -26.47 -27.73
N VAL A 47 113.89 -26.77 -26.65
CA VAL A 47 113.32 -26.91 -25.30
C VAL A 47 112.70 -25.58 -24.85
N LYS A 48 113.35 -24.45 -25.10
CA LYS A 48 112.83 -23.12 -24.74
C LYS A 48 111.57 -22.77 -25.55
N ILE A 49 111.56 -23.03 -26.86
CA ILE A 49 110.38 -22.84 -27.71
C ILE A 49 109.22 -23.72 -27.22
N PHE A 50 109.48 -24.99 -26.93
CA PHE A 50 108.46 -25.91 -26.42
C PHE A 50 107.91 -25.46 -25.06
N LYS A 51 108.77 -25.01 -24.14
CA LYS A 51 108.34 -24.45 -22.85
C LYS A 51 107.46 -23.21 -23.05
N ASN A 52 107.86 -22.27 -23.90
CA ASN A 52 107.08 -21.07 -24.19
C ASN A 52 105.74 -21.40 -24.85
N GLN A 53 105.71 -22.34 -25.80
CA GLN A 53 104.48 -22.80 -26.44
C GLN A 53 103.55 -23.44 -25.42
N ARG A 54 104.08 -24.30 -24.55
CA ARG A 54 103.29 -24.96 -23.51
C ARG A 54 102.79 -23.98 -22.44
N GLU A 55 103.58 -22.97 -22.09
CA GLU A 55 103.12 -21.87 -21.23
C GLU A 55 102.02 -21.05 -21.91
N ALA A 56 102.16 -20.73 -23.20
CA ALA A 56 101.13 -20.03 -23.97
C ALA A 56 99.82 -20.84 -24.04
N GLU A 57 99.91 -22.16 -24.30
CA GLU A 57 98.76 -23.08 -24.28
C GLU A 57 98.08 -23.13 -22.90
N ILE A 58 98.86 -23.17 -21.82
CA ILE A 58 98.32 -23.14 -20.44
C ILE A 58 97.61 -21.81 -20.16
N VAL A 59 98.21 -20.69 -20.57
CA VAL A 59 97.61 -19.36 -20.41
C VAL A 59 96.33 -19.24 -21.22
N GLU A 60 96.33 -19.70 -22.47
CA GLU A 60 95.14 -19.71 -23.32
C GLU A 60 94.04 -20.61 -22.76
N ALA A 61 94.37 -21.83 -22.32
CA ALA A 61 93.42 -22.73 -21.68
C ALA A 61 92.82 -22.12 -20.40
N ASN A 62 93.63 -21.42 -19.59
CA ASN A 62 93.16 -20.72 -18.40
C ASN A 62 92.28 -19.50 -18.76
N ALA A 63 92.60 -18.75 -19.80
CA ALA A 63 91.78 -17.64 -20.32
C ALA A 63 90.43 -18.16 -20.85
N GLN A 64 90.43 -19.26 -21.58
CA GLN A 64 89.21 -19.92 -22.04
C GLN A 64 88.39 -20.48 -20.87
N LEU A 65 89.04 -21.11 -19.88
CA LEU A 65 88.37 -21.62 -18.68
C LEU A 65 87.73 -20.50 -17.85
N THR A 66 88.42 -19.39 -17.67
CA THR A 66 87.88 -18.21 -16.97
C THR A 66 86.72 -17.59 -17.73
N THR A 67 86.82 -17.48 -19.06
CA THR A 67 85.72 -17.02 -19.90
C THR A 67 84.50 -17.94 -19.80
N LYS A 68 84.71 -19.27 -19.86
CA LYS A 68 83.63 -20.25 -19.68
C LYS A 68 83.00 -20.16 -18.29
N LYS A 69 83.80 -20.03 -17.22
CA LYS A 69 83.30 -19.83 -15.85
C LYS A 69 82.48 -18.55 -15.73
N ALA A 70 82.94 -17.43 -16.30
CA ALA A 70 82.21 -16.16 -16.29
C ALA A 70 80.88 -16.27 -17.05
N ASN A 71 80.85 -16.99 -18.18
CA ASN A 71 79.61 -17.24 -18.93
C ASN A 71 78.62 -18.09 -18.10
N TRP A 72 79.07 -19.17 -17.47
CA TRP A 72 78.21 -19.97 -16.59
C TRP A 72 77.70 -19.18 -15.38
N ASP A 73 78.54 -18.34 -14.77
CA ASP A 73 78.12 -17.44 -13.68
C ASP A 73 77.10 -16.42 -14.16
N ARG A 74 77.26 -15.89 -15.38
CA ARG A 74 76.29 -14.97 -15.98
C ARG A 74 74.96 -15.67 -16.25
N ASP A 75 75.00 -16.86 -16.82
CA ASP A 75 73.82 -17.62 -17.18
C ASP A 75 73.05 -18.07 -15.93
N THR A 76 73.75 -18.52 -14.88
CA THR A 76 73.13 -18.86 -13.59
C THR A 76 72.50 -17.64 -12.91
N LYS A 77 73.18 -16.48 -12.91
CA LYS A 77 72.62 -15.21 -12.39
C LYS A 77 71.41 -14.76 -13.20
N MET A 78 71.48 -14.85 -14.53
CA MET A 78 70.37 -14.50 -15.41
C MET A 78 69.17 -15.44 -15.21
N ALA A 79 69.40 -16.74 -15.08
CA ALA A 79 68.35 -17.72 -14.79
C ALA A 79 67.67 -17.44 -13.44
N LYS A 80 68.45 -17.19 -12.37
CA LYS A 80 67.92 -16.78 -11.06
C LYS A 80 67.14 -15.48 -11.13
N PHE A 81 67.64 -14.48 -11.84
CA PHE A 81 66.94 -13.21 -12.02
C PHE A 81 65.62 -13.38 -12.78
N LYS A 82 65.61 -14.13 -13.88
CA LYS A 82 64.38 -14.44 -14.64
C LYS A 82 63.37 -15.19 -13.79
N ALA A 83 63.81 -16.18 -13.01
CA ALA A 83 62.93 -16.92 -12.09
C ALA A 83 62.34 -16.00 -11.00
N SER A 84 63.18 -15.17 -10.37
CA SER A 84 62.71 -14.19 -9.37
C SER A 84 61.74 -13.18 -9.96
N LYS A 85 62.01 -12.67 -11.17
CA LYS A 85 61.11 -11.74 -11.85
C LYS A 85 59.78 -12.41 -12.25
N ALA A 86 59.81 -13.67 -12.67
CA ALA A 86 58.59 -14.43 -12.96
C ALA A 86 57.74 -14.61 -11.70
N ILE A 87 58.36 -14.94 -10.57
CA ILE A 87 57.67 -15.03 -9.27
C ILE A 87 57.05 -13.68 -8.89
N ALA A 88 57.81 -12.57 -9.00
CA ALA A 88 57.32 -11.24 -8.68
C ALA A 88 56.14 -10.79 -9.57
N LEU A 89 56.11 -11.20 -10.84
CA LEU A 89 54.97 -10.94 -11.74
C LEU A 89 53.74 -11.72 -11.31
N ILE A 90 53.89 -13.00 -10.97
CA ILE A 90 52.79 -13.83 -10.46
C ILE A 90 52.24 -13.27 -9.15
N GLU A 91 53.12 -12.87 -8.23
CA GLU A 91 52.71 -12.23 -6.97
C GLU A 91 51.96 -10.92 -7.20
N ALA A 92 52.42 -10.07 -8.12
CA ALA A 92 51.74 -8.83 -8.48
C ALA A 92 50.36 -9.08 -9.14
N GLU A 93 50.26 -10.08 -10.02
CA GLU A 93 48.97 -10.49 -10.62
C GLU A 93 48.01 -11.02 -9.55
N LEU A 94 48.49 -11.86 -8.64
CA LEU A 94 47.70 -12.39 -7.54
C LEU A 94 47.22 -11.28 -6.61
N GLN A 95 48.08 -10.33 -6.28
CA GLN A 95 47.73 -9.16 -5.46
C GLN A 95 46.65 -8.32 -6.15
N ARG A 96 46.78 -8.09 -7.46
CA ARG A 96 45.77 -7.39 -8.27
C ARG A 96 44.43 -8.13 -8.26
N GLU A 97 44.44 -9.45 -8.33
CA GLU A 97 43.22 -10.27 -8.28
C GLU A 97 42.57 -10.22 -6.90
N VAL A 98 43.36 -10.24 -5.82
CA VAL A 98 42.85 -10.07 -4.45
C VAL A 98 42.19 -8.71 -4.28
N GLU A 99 42.84 -7.63 -4.73
CA GLU A 99 42.28 -6.27 -4.68
C GLU A 99 41.00 -6.16 -5.51
N PHE A 100 40.98 -6.75 -6.70
CA PHE A 100 39.80 -6.79 -7.55
C PHE A 100 38.63 -7.54 -6.88
N LYS A 101 38.88 -8.70 -6.28
CA LYS A 101 37.87 -9.47 -5.53
C LYS A 101 37.36 -8.68 -4.33
N ASN A 102 38.26 -8.06 -3.56
CA ASN A 102 37.88 -7.22 -2.43
C ASN A 102 37.01 -6.03 -2.86
N ALA A 103 37.34 -5.37 -3.97
CA ALA A 103 36.53 -4.29 -4.52
C ALA A 103 35.14 -4.79 -4.92
N LEU A 104 35.03 -5.94 -5.60
CA LEU A 104 33.74 -6.56 -5.95
C LEU A 104 32.92 -6.87 -4.70
N THR A 105 33.49 -7.54 -3.71
CA THR A 105 32.81 -7.86 -2.44
C THR A 105 32.32 -6.60 -1.72
N LEU A 106 33.11 -5.51 -1.73
CA LEU A 106 32.67 -4.23 -1.16
C LEU A 106 31.50 -3.62 -1.94
N THR A 107 31.54 -3.67 -3.28
CA THR A 107 30.42 -3.16 -4.10
C THR A 107 29.14 -3.96 -3.91
N GLU A 108 29.23 -5.28 -3.79
CA GLU A 108 28.09 -6.15 -3.47
C GLU A 108 27.55 -5.85 -2.08
N LYS A 109 28.41 -5.75 -1.07
CA LYS A 109 28.00 -5.38 0.29
C LYS A 109 27.29 -4.02 0.34
N LEU A 110 27.82 -3.02 -0.37
CA LEU A 110 27.19 -1.69 -0.46
C LEU A 110 25.85 -1.76 -1.20
N ARG A 111 25.76 -2.56 -2.27
CA ARG A 111 24.51 -2.79 -2.99
C ARG A 111 23.46 -3.42 -2.09
N ASP A 112 23.82 -4.46 -1.34
CA ASP A 112 22.93 -5.16 -0.41
C ASP A 112 22.47 -4.23 0.72
N GLN A 113 23.38 -3.43 1.29
CA GLN A 113 23.03 -2.43 2.30
C GLN A 113 22.07 -1.37 1.74
N ASN A 114 22.30 -0.88 0.53
CA ASN A 114 21.43 0.12 -0.09
C ASN A 114 20.07 -0.47 -0.47
N LEU A 115 20.04 -1.70 -0.99
CA LEU A 115 18.79 -2.43 -1.27
C LEU A 115 18.00 -2.66 0.01
N SER A 116 18.65 -3.15 1.07
CA SER A 116 18.00 -3.37 2.37
C SER A 116 17.42 -2.08 2.94
N LYS A 117 18.18 -0.96 2.93
CA LYS A 117 17.67 0.35 3.35
C LYS A 117 16.49 0.80 2.50
N ALA A 118 16.59 0.69 1.18
CA ALA A 118 15.51 1.09 0.26
C ALA A 118 14.23 0.24 0.46
N THR A 119 14.37 -1.04 0.80
CA THR A 119 13.23 -1.90 1.14
C THR A 119 12.55 -1.44 2.43
N VAL A 120 13.33 -1.21 3.50
CA VAL A 120 12.80 -0.72 4.78
C VAL A 120 12.13 0.65 4.63
N ASP A 121 12.77 1.58 3.91
CA ASP A 121 12.20 2.90 3.65
C ASP A 121 10.88 2.83 2.86
N ASN A 122 10.78 1.90 1.90
CA ASN A 122 9.53 1.65 1.19
C ASN A 122 8.45 1.09 2.12
N GLU A 123 8.79 0.12 2.96
CA GLU A 123 7.86 -0.44 3.94
C GLU A 123 7.33 0.64 4.88
N ILE A 124 8.21 1.49 5.43
CA ILE A 124 7.83 2.63 6.28
C ILE A 124 6.85 3.54 5.54
N LYS A 125 7.15 3.95 4.30
CA LYS A 125 6.25 4.80 3.50
C LYS A 125 4.90 4.13 3.23
N VAL A 126 4.87 2.82 2.98
CA VAL A 126 3.63 2.07 2.80
C VAL A 126 2.82 2.06 4.09
N TYR A 127 3.46 1.88 5.25
CA TYR A 127 2.79 1.94 6.54
C TYR A 127 2.26 3.34 6.87
N GLU A 128 3.05 4.38 6.61
CA GLU A 128 2.64 5.79 6.78
C GLU A 128 1.42 6.12 5.90
N ALA A 129 1.44 5.73 4.62
CA ALA A 129 0.32 5.94 3.71
C ALA A 129 -0.94 5.19 4.17
N LYS A 130 -0.80 3.94 4.62
CA LYS A 130 -1.90 3.16 5.19
C LYS A 130 -2.46 3.80 6.46
N TRP A 131 -1.60 4.32 7.32
CA TRP A 131 -1.99 5.00 8.55
C TRP A 131 -2.75 6.29 8.28
N GLU A 132 -2.29 7.11 7.34
CA GLU A 132 -3.00 8.32 6.93
C GLU A 132 -4.35 8.02 6.28
N LEU A 133 -4.45 6.95 5.49
CA LEU A 133 -5.73 6.48 4.96
C LEU A 133 -6.67 6.05 6.08
N PHE A 134 -6.17 5.27 7.06
CA PHE A 134 -6.96 4.81 8.20
C PHE A 134 -7.47 5.99 9.05
N LYS A 135 -6.64 7.00 9.31
CA LYS A 135 -7.07 8.24 9.99
C LYS A 135 -8.20 8.93 9.25
N LYS A 136 -8.05 9.13 7.94
CA LYS A 136 -9.07 9.78 7.10
C LYS A 136 -10.37 9.00 7.09
N GLN A 137 -10.29 7.68 6.99
CA GLN A 137 -11.47 6.81 7.03
C GLN A 137 -12.19 6.90 8.38
N ARG A 138 -11.45 6.79 9.49
CA ARG A 138 -12.03 6.95 10.84
C ARG A 138 -12.66 8.32 11.06
N ALA A 139 -12.06 9.39 10.53
CA ALA A 139 -12.64 10.72 10.60
C ALA A 139 -13.93 10.83 9.77
N ALA A 140 -13.94 10.28 8.56
CA ALA A 140 -15.14 10.24 7.71
C ALA A 140 -16.27 9.42 8.33
N ASP A 141 -15.96 8.23 8.86
CA ASP A 141 -16.92 7.36 9.54
C ASP A 141 -17.52 8.04 10.78
N SER A 142 -16.70 8.77 11.55
CA SER A 142 -17.19 9.54 12.70
C SER A 142 -18.17 10.64 12.29
N VAL A 143 -17.87 11.36 11.19
CA VAL A 143 -18.75 12.43 10.67
C VAL A 143 -20.05 11.83 10.14
N LEU A 144 -19.99 10.73 9.41
CA LEU A 144 -21.18 10.03 8.92
C LEU A 144 -22.06 9.56 10.08
N TYR A 145 -21.47 8.94 11.11
CA TYR A 145 -22.21 8.50 12.28
C TYR A 145 -22.90 9.65 13.02
N GLU A 146 -22.24 10.79 13.16
CA GLU A 146 -22.84 11.98 13.78
C GLU A 146 -23.99 12.54 12.94
N GLN A 147 -23.83 12.58 11.61
CA GLN A 147 -24.88 13.00 10.68
C GLN A 147 -26.09 12.06 10.71
N GLU A 148 -25.86 10.74 10.69
CA GLU A 148 -26.92 9.74 10.79
C GLU A 148 -27.72 9.90 12.08
N LYS A 149 -27.02 10.07 13.22
CA LYS A 149 -27.66 10.26 14.52
C LYS A 149 -28.48 11.55 14.59
N GLN A 150 -27.94 12.66 14.07
CA GLN A 150 -28.67 13.93 14.00
C GLN A 150 -29.90 13.84 13.07
N ALA A 151 -29.77 13.12 11.95
CA ALA A 151 -30.88 12.89 11.03
C ALA A 151 -31.98 12.03 11.67
N GLU A 152 -31.60 10.98 12.39
CA GLU A 152 -32.53 10.11 13.14
C GLU A 152 -33.28 10.91 14.22
N GLU A 153 -32.58 11.74 14.98
CA GLU A 153 -33.20 12.62 15.99
C GLU A 153 -34.15 13.64 15.35
N SER A 154 -33.78 14.22 14.21
CA SER A 154 -34.67 15.11 13.44
C SER A 154 -35.91 14.39 12.91
N GLN A 155 -35.77 13.14 12.47
CA GLN A 155 -36.92 12.33 12.05
C GLN A 155 -37.82 12.00 13.24
N TYR A 156 -37.25 11.57 14.36
CA TYR A 156 -37.99 11.24 15.58
C TYR A 156 -38.76 12.43 16.14
N SER A 157 -38.17 13.63 16.14
CA SER A 157 -38.87 14.84 16.56
C SER A 157 -40.03 15.18 15.62
N LYS A 158 -39.84 15.09 14.30
CA LYS A 158 -40.91 15.31 13.31
C LYS A 158 -42.06 14.32 13.44
N THR A 159 -41.77 13.03 13.64
CA THR A 159 -42.82 12.02 13.81
C THR A 159 -43.62 12.27 15.09
N ARG A 160 -42.94 12.60 16.20
CA ARG A 160 -43.58 12.93 17.47
C ARG A 160 -44.46 14.18 17.38
N GLU A 161 -44.02 15.22 16.66
CA GLU A 161 -44.82 16.41 16.39
C GLU A 161 -46.06 16.08 15.54
N ALA A 162 -45.89 15.28 14.49
CA ALA A 162 -47.01 14.84 13.64
C ALA A 162 -48.03 14.01 14.43
N GLU A 163 -47.57 13.10 15.30
CA GLU A 163 -48.44 12.32 16.19
C GLU A 163 -49.18 13.22 17.19
N ALA A 164 -48.50 14.20 17.79
CA ALA A 164 -49.12 15.15 18.71
C ALA A 164 -50.23 15.97 18.00
N LEU A 165 -49.98 16.42 16.77
CA LEU A 165 -50.99 17.11 15.95
C LEU A 165 -52.17 16.20 15.61
N ASN A 166 -51.90 14.95 15.23
CA ASN A 166 -52.95 13.98 14.93
C ASN A 166 -53.82 13.68 16.18
N ASN A 167 -53.20 13.51 17.34
CA ASN A 167 -53.91 13.29 18.60
C ASN A 167 -54.76 14.51 18.98
N LYS A 168 -54.24 15.73 18.78
CA LYS A 168 -55.01 16.97 18.99
C LYS A 168 -56.21 17.06 18.03
N ALA A 169 -56.02 16.72 16.75
CA ALA A 169 -57.10 16.69 15.77
C ALA A 169 -58.17 15.64 16.14
N LYS A 170 -57.76 14.42 16.51
CA LYS A 170 -58.67 13.37 17.00
C LYS A 170 -59.46 13.80 18.23
N ALA A 171 -58.81 14.43 19.20
CA ALA A 171 -59.46 14.96 20.40
C ALA A 171 -60.50 16.04 20.04
N SER A 172 -60.17 16.97 19.13
CA SER A 172 -61.12 17.99 18.67
C SER A 172 -62.33 17.39 17.94
N LEU A 173 -62.11 16.38 17.08
CA LEU A 173 -63.19 15.69 16.39
C LEU A 173 -64.10 14.95 17.38
N PHE A 174 -63.52 14.31 18.39
CA PHE A 174 -64.29 13.64 19.44
C PHE A 174 -65.15 14.62 20.24
N ALA A 175 -64.62 15.80 20.58
CA ALA A 175 -65.39 16.84 21.27
C ALA A 175 -66.55 17.37 20.42
N ILE A 176 -66.33 17.58 19.11
CA ILE A 176 -67.40 17.99 18.18
C ILE A 176 -68.47 16.90 18.08
N LYS A 177 -68.08 15.63 17.98
CA LYS A 177 -69.02 14.50 17.93
C LYS A 177 -69.89 14.44 19.18
N GLN A 178 -69.30 14.50 20.38
CA GLN A 178 -70.07 14.50 21.63
C GLN A 178 -71.03 15.67 21.71
N LYS A 179 -70.61 16.87 21.29
CA LYS A 179 -71.50 18.03 21.26
C LYS A 179 -72.66 17.83 20.29
N ALA A 180 -72.39 17.33 19.08
CA ALA A 180 -73.41 17.04 18.08
C ALA A 180 -74.39 15.96 18.54
N GLU A 181 -73.90 14.88 19.16
CA GLU A 181 -74.72 13.82 19.75
C GLU A 181 -75.61 14.35 20.89
N GLY A 182 -75.06 15.20 21.76
CA GLY A 182 -75.82 15.87 22.82
C GLY A 182 -76.91 16.81 22.27
N GLU A 183 -76.60 17.60 21.24
CA GLU A 183 -77.58 18.46 20.56
C GLU A 183 -78.68 17.65 19.87
N GLN A 184 -78.33 16.51 19.25
CA GLN A 184 -79.32 15.60 18.67
C GLN A 184 -80.23 15.01 19.75
N TYR A 185 -79.66 14.52 20.85
CA TYR A 185 -80.43 13.97 21.97
C TYR A 185 -81.40 15.00 22.56
N ALA A 186 -80.96 16.25 22.75
CA ALA A 186 -81.81 17.34 23.22
C ALA A 186 -83.00 17.58 22.28
N LYS A 187 -82.76 17.64 20.96
CA LYS A 187 -83.83 17.79 19.96
C LYS A 187 -84.80 16.60 19.95
N PHE A 188 -84.29 15.38 20.09
CA PHE A 188 -85.14 14.18 20.18
C PHE A 188 -86.04 14.24 21.40
N LYS A 189 -85.50 14.62 22.55
CA LYS A 189 -86.26 14.75 23.80
C LYS A 189 -87.32 15.86 23.71
N GLU A 190 -86.96 17.02 23.16
CA GLU A 190 -87.90 18.13 22.94
C GLU A 190 -89.06 17.70 22.02
N ALA A 191 -88.76 16.99 20.92
CA ALA A 191 -89.78 16.46 20.01
C ALA A 191 -90.67 15.40 20.67
N GLU A 192 -90.12 14.57 21.57
CA GLU A 192 -90.88 13.57 22.33
C GLU A 192 -91.81 14.24 23.36
N GLU A 193 -91.33 15.27 24.06
CA GLU A 193 -92.13 16.08 24.99
C GLU A 193 -93.29 16.78 24.26
N ASP A 194 -93.03 17.37 23.09
CA ASP A 194 -94.05 17.99 22.24
C ASP A 194 -95.10 16.97 21.77
N LEU A 195 -94.65 15.77 21.36
CA LEU A 195 -95.55 14.69 20.97
C LEU A 195 -96.43 14.26 22.15
N TYR A 196 -95.83 14.08 23.33
CA TYR A 196 -96.56 13.71 24.55
C TYR A 196 -97.61 14.78 24.93
N ALA A 197 -97.23 16.07 24.87
CA ALA A 197 -98.15 17.16 25.11
C ALA A 197 -99.32 17.17 24.12
N LYS A 198 -99.05 16.88 22.84
CA LYS A 198 -100.08 16.78 21.80
C LYS A 198 -101.02 15.61 22.05
N ILE A 199 -100.50 14.44 22.40
CA ILE A 199 -101.29 13.26 22.78
C ILE A 199 -102.20 13.61 23.96
N LYS A 200 -101.66 14.19 25.03
CA LYS A 200 -102.44 14.59 26.22
C LYS A 200 -103.53 15.60 25.91
N ARG A 201 -103.27 16.58 25.04
CA ARG A 201 -104.30 17.49 24.54
C ARG A 201 -105.40 16.78 23.78
N THR A 202 -105.06 15.83 22.91
CA THR A 202 -106.06 15.05 22.17
C THR A 202 -106.87 14.13 23.07
N GLU A 203 -106.26 13.52 24.09
CA GLU A 203 -106.97 12.76 25.12
C GLU A 203 -107.94 13.65 25.90
N GLY A 204 -107.50 14.84 26.32
CA GLY A 204 -108.34 15.83 27.00
C GLY A 204 -109.50 16.33 26.14
N LEU A 205 -109.27 16.57 24.86
CA LEU A 205 -110.34 16.92 23.91
C LEU A 205 -111.33 15.76 23.73
N ARG A 206 -110.84 14.52 23.69
CA ARG A 206 -111.68 13.33 23.60
C ARG A 206 -112.53 13.15 24.86
N THR A 207 -111.94 13.23 26.05
CA THR A 207 -112.70 13.12 27.30
C THR A 207 -113.70 14.27 27.45
N PHE A 208 -113.36 15.47 27.02
CA PHE A 208 -114.28 16.60 26.98
C PHE A 208 -115.44 16.35 26.00
N ALA A 209 -115.16 15.86 24.79
CA ALA A 209 -116.18 15.50 23.82
C ALA A 209 -117.09 14.36 24.32
N ASP A 210 -116.50 13.32 24.94
CA ASP A 210 -117.25 12.21 25.55
C ASP A 210 -118.13 12.70 26.71
N ALA A 211 -117.63 13.61 27.55
CA ALA A 211 -118.39 14.22 28.65
C ALA A 211 -119.54 15.09 28.13
N GLN A 212 -119.31 15.90 27.09
CA GLN A 212 -120.37 16.67 26.43
C GLN A 212 -121.44 15.75 25.84
N GLY A 213 -121.05 14.69 25.15
CA GLY A 213 -121.97 13.68 24.62
C GLY A 213 -122.78 12.98 25.72
N PHE A 214 -122.14 12.60 26.82
CA PHE A 214 -122.80 12.00 27.97
C PHE A 214 -123.77 12.97 28.66
N TYR A 215 -123.39 14.24 28.84
CA TYR A 215 -124.23 15.28 29.43
C TYR A 215 -125.50 15.49 28.60
N VAL A 216 -125.36 15.67 27.28
CA VAL A 216 -126.50 15.83 26.37
C VAL A 216 -127.39 14.58 26.39
N LYS A 217 -126.80 13.38 26.37
CA LYS A 217 -127.55 12.12 26.47
C LYS A 217 -128.33 12.01 27.78
N THR A 218 -127.72 12.37 28.89
CA THR A 218 -128.35 12.34 30.22
C THR A 218 -129.51 13.33 30.31
N LEU A 219 -129.30 14.58 29.86
CA LEU A 219 -130.37 15.58 29.76
C LEU A 219 -131.53 15.10 28.90
N MET A 220 -131.22 14.56 27.71
CA MET A 220 -132.23 14.03 26.78
C MET A 220 -133.06 12.91 27.46
N ASN A 221 -132.40 12.02 28.19
CA ASN A 221 -133.08 10.96 28.95
C ASN A 221 -133.94 11.54 30.09
N SER A 222 -133.48 12.57 30.81
CA SER A 222 -134.24 13.23 31.88
C SER A 222 -135.52 13.91 31.38
N PHE A 223 -135.54 14.39 30.14
CA PHE A 223 -136.75 14.92 29.47
C PHE A 223 -137.56 13.83 28.73
N GLY A 224 -137.32 12.55 29.03
CA GLY A 224 -138.05 11.42 28.43
C GLY A 224 -137.79 11.23 26.93
N GLY A 225 -136.65 11.71 26.42
CA GLY A 225 -136.32 11.68 24.99
C GLY A 225 -136.90 12.84 24.18
N ASN A 226 -137.51 13.84 24.81
CA ASN A 226 -138.08 14.98 24.11
C ASN A 226 -136.97 15.94 23.62
N TYR A 227 -136.71 15.88 22.30
CA TYR A 227 -135.71 16.71 21.63
C TYR A 227 -135.95 18.21 21.83
N THR A 228 -137.20 18.66 21.70
CA THR A 228 -137.54 20.09 21.77
C THR A 228 -137.23 20.68 23.15
N ALA A 229 -137.63 19.98 24.22
CA ALA A 229 -137.37 20.41 25.59
C ALA A 229 -135.86 20.46 25.90
N THR A 230 -135.12 19.45 25.45
CA THR A 230 -133.65 19.39 25.64
C THR A 230 -132.94 20.51 24.86
N ARG A 231 -133.38 20.76 23.61
CA ARG A 231 -132.86 21.84 22.77
C ARG A 231 -133.10 23.19 23.42
N ASP A 232 -134.32 23.48 23.86
CA ASP A 232 -134.68 24.77 24.43
C ASP A 232 -133.93 25.00 25.75
N TYR A 233 -133.79 23.98 26.60
CA TYR A 233 -132.97 24.05 27.80
C TYR A 233 -131.50 24.39 27.47
N LEU A 234 -130.90 23.73 26.48
CA LEU A 234 -129.53 24.02 26.03
C LEU A 234 -129.41 25.42 25.41
N MET A 235 -130.42 25.89 24.68
CA MET A 235 -130.44 27.24 24.11
C MET A 235 -130.51 28.32 25.19
N ILE A 236 -131.32 28.11 26.23
CA ILE A 236 -131.45 29.03 27.36
C ILE A 236 -130.15 29.03 28.19
N THR A 237 -129.63 27.86 28.56
CA THR A 237 -128.44 27.74 29.42
C THR A 237 -127.16 28.22 28.75
N ASN A 238 -126.98 27.95 27.44
CA ASN A 238 -125.86 28.50 26.68
C ASN A 238 -126.08 29.96 26.26
N LYS A 239 -127.11 30.63 26.79
CA LYS A 239 -127.45 32.04 26.52
C LYS A 239 -127.56 32.35 25.03
N MET A 240 -128.03 31.39 24.22
CA MET A 240 -128.08 31.57 22.77
C MET A 240 -128.96 32.75 22.39
N PHE A 241 -130.08 32.98 23.08
CA PHE A 241 -130.97 34.10 22.81
C PHE A 241 -130.31 35.46 23.11
N GLU A 242 -129.57 35.57 24.20
CA GLU A 242 -128.78 36.77 24.53
C GLU A 242 -127.68 37.02 23.49
N ASN A 243 -126.99 35.95 23.07
CA ASN A 243 -125.95 36.02 22.05
C ASN A 243 -126.51 36.42 20.67
N ILE A 244 -127.65 35.87 20.26
CA ILE A 244 -128.33 36.24 19.01
C ILE A 244 -128.78 37.70 19.07
N ALA A 245 -129.35 38.14 20.19
CA ALA A 245 -129.74 39.54 20.38
C ALA A 245 -128.54 40.50 20.28
N ARG A 246 -127.41 40.14 20.91
CA ARG A 246 -126.16 40.89 20.81
C ARG A 246 -125.60 40.92 19.39
N ILE A 247 -125.49 39.77 18.71
CA ILE A 247 -125.00 39.72 17.32
C ILE A 247 -125.91 40.53 16.40
N ASN A 248 -127.24 40.41 16.54
CA ASN A 248 -128.18 41.20 15.76
C ASN A 248 -127.99 42.70 16.04
N SER A 249 -127.78 43.09 17.30
CA SER A 249 -127.44 44.47 17.67
C SER A 249 -126.11 44.93 17.07
N ASP A 250 -125.08 44.09 17.09
CA ASP A 250 -123.76 44.39 16.52
C ASP A 250 -123.81 44.50 14.98
N VAL A 251 -124.60 43.66 14.31
CA VAL A 251 -124.84 43.73 12.87
C VAL A 251 -125.62 44.99 12.51
N VAL A 252 -126.69 45.32 13.24
CA VAL A 252 -127.45 46.56 13.05
C VAL A 252 -126.56 47.79 13.22
N THR A 253 -125.61 47.76 14.18
CA THR A 253 -124.67 48.86 14.40
C THR A 253 -123.54 48.93 13.36
N HIS A 254 -123.07 47.81 12.81
CA HIS A 254 -121.93 47.78 11.87
C HIS A 254 -122.32 47.78 10.37
N THR A 255 -123.52 47.32 10.00
CA THR A 255 -123.95 47.24 8.58
C THR A 255 -124.82 48.41 8.12
N GLY A 256 -125.11 49.37 9.00
CA GLY A 256 -125.82 50.61 8.62
C GLY A 256 -127.24 50.39 8.10
N ILE A 257 -127.84 49.20 8.33
CA ILE A 257 -129.22 48.92 7.97
C ILE A 257 -130.12 49.55 9.05
N LYS A 258 -130.75 50.67 8.71
CA LYS A 258 -131.84 51.24 9.53
C LYS A 258 -133.02 50.28 9.47
N VAL A 259 -133.29 49.59 10.58
CA VAL A 259 -134.51 48.80 10.75
C VAL A 259 -135.69 49.79 10.77
N GLN A 260 -136.55 49.75 9.76
CA GLN A 260 -137.86 50.38 9.77
C GLN A 260 -138.86 49.41 10.41
N ASP A 261 -139.70 49.97 11.28
CA ASP A 261 -140.72 49.27 12.08
C ASP A 261 -141.69 48.40 11.24
#